data_AF-A0A178ACJ2-F1
#
_entry.id   AF-A0A178ACJ2-F1
#
_cell.length_a   1.000
_cell.length_b   1.000
_cell.length_c   1.000
_cell.angle_alpha   90.00
_cell.angle_beta   90.00
_cell.angle_gamma   90.00
#
_symmetry.space_group_name_H-M   'P 1'
#
loop_
_entity.id
_entity.type
_entity.pdbx_description
1 polymer ?
#
loop_
_entity_poly.entity_id
_entity_poly.type
_entity_poly.pdbx_seq_one_letter_code
_entity_poly.pdbx_strand_id
1 'polypeptide(L)'
;MVHHKGRISKRRAPLALGGRTLRLLIGRTQRPFSVHQVRLCSSSSFFQNKLQPGRKQADGDCGICLESLQSHERILTWCKTCGSNVHQDCLEKWAKHDMTCPMCRAPWIPREIFETMIFKEIDPAGFGLYMQWLYTDKIPEYGEDGVARCKRLIQAHMVGETLQDPFFVNAIRCEMVHNSLAVDVSRTAVEQVCRHHGTTSRTLRKFIIHLHAMQLPGNLEWLQIAPRAFLIDLTEYFVRKSKDMEGSEDIWSRLTQVGLLEKETKEED
;
A
#
# COMPACT_ATOMS: atom_id res chain seq x y z
N MET A 1 -19.10 -10.00 -20.63
CA MET A 1 -19.00 -10.43 -19.21
C MET A 1 -17.56 -10.85 -18.97
N VAL A 2 -16.71 -9.96 -18.46
CA VAL A 2 -15.28 -10.28 -18.25
C VAL A 2 -15.15 -10.99 -16.90
N HIS A 3 -14.75 -12.26 -16.97
CA HIS A 3 -14.54 -13.11 -15.80
C HIS A 3 -13.48 -12.48 -14.87
N HIS A 4 -13.85 -12.30 -13.60
CA HIS A 4 -12.93 -11.99 -12.49
C HIS A 4 -11.94 -13.15 -12.31
N LYS A 5 -10.83 -13.18 -13.05
CA LYS A 5 -9.75 -14.15 -12.83
C LYS A 5 -8.59 -13.47 -12.10
N GLY A 6 -8.35 -13.93 -10.87
CA GLY A 6 -7.16 -13.58 -10.07
C GLY A 6 -7.42 -12.64 -8.90
N ARG A 7 -8.27 -13.01 -7.93
CA ARG A 7 -8.32 -12.30 -6.64
C ARG A 7 -7.01 -12.55 -5.89
N ILE A 8 -6.23 -11.50 -5.65
CA ILE A 8 -5.14 -11.49 -4.67
C ILE A 8 -5.81 -11.58 -3.28
N SER A 9 -6.14 -12.78 -2.84
CA SER A 9 -6.68 -13.05 -1.51
C SER A 9 -5.51 -13.39 -0.59
N LYS A 10 -5.24 -12.54 0.40
CA LYS A 10 -4.37 -12.91 1.52
C LYS A 10 -5.06 -14.08 2.24
N ARG A 11 -4.45 -15.26 2.36
CA ARG A 11 -4.92 -16.28 3.30
C ARG A 11 -4.69 -15.73 4.70
N ARG A 12 -5.66 -14.97 5.24
CA ARG A 12 -5.60 -14.42 6.59
C ARG A 12 -6.21 -15.45 7.53
N ALA A 13 -5.46 -15.85 8.56
CA ALA A 13 -5.98 -16.68 9.65
C ALA A 13 -7.21 -16.00 10.29
N PRO A 14 -8.16 -16.74 10.87
CA PRO A 14 -9.33 -16.18 11.53
C PRO A 14 -8.92 -15.10 12.53
N LEU A 15 -9.53 -13.92 12.44
CA LEU A 15 -9.11 -12.78 13.23
C LEU A 15 -9.95 -12.68 14.49
N ALA A 16 -9.33 -13.00 15.62
CA ALA A 16 -9.82 -12.53 16.91
C ALA A 16 -9.80 -11.00 16.90
N LEU A 17 -10.96 -10.39 16.67
CA LEU A 17 -11.17 -8.95 16.84
C LEU A 17 -11.21 -8.55 18.32
N GLY A 18 -11.07 -9.51 19.24
CA GLY A 18 -10.84 -9.24 20.65
C GLY A 18 -9.55 -8.44 20.86
N GLY A 19 -9.62 -7.39 21.67
CA GLY A 19 -8.46 -6.59 22.05
C GLY A 19 -8.66 -5.09 21.89
N ARG A 20 -7.53 -4.37 21.80
CA ARG A 20 -7.49 -2.90 21.84
C ARG A 20 -8.01 -2.28 20.55
N THR A 21 -8.92 -1.32 20.71
CA THR A 21 -9.34 -0.41 19.63
C THR A 21 -8.58 0.91 19.75
N LEU A 22 -8.05 1.40 18.62
CA LEU A 22 -7.36 2.68 18.52
C LEU A 22 -8.29 3.73 17.92
N ARG A 23 -8.18 4.96 18.42
CA ARG A 23 -8.79 6.14 17.81
C ARG A 23 -7.72 6.89 17.01
N LEU A 24 -7.86 6.92 15.70
CA LEU A 24 -6.93 7.60 14.80
C LEU A 24 -7.58 8.88 14.26
N LEU A 25 -6.89 10.01 14.35
CA LEU A 25 -7.24 11.26 13.70
C LEU A 25 -6.38 11.40 12.43
N ILE A 26 -7.01 11.26 11.27
CA ILE A 26 -6.32 11.16 9.98
C ILE A 26 -6.47 12.47 9.20
N GLY A 27 -5.37 12.88 8.56
CA GLY A 27 -5.24 14.06 7.73
C GLY A 27 -5.26 15.37 8.53
N ARG A 28 -5.08 16.48 7.80
CA ARG A 28 -5.13 17.83 8.39
C ARG A 28 -6.49 18.17 8.99
N THR A 29 -7.56 17.58 8.45
CA THR A 29 -8.93 17.71 8.95
C THR A 29 -9.20 16.85 10.20
N GLN A 30 -8.23 16.03 10.63
CA GLN A 30 -8.34 15.16 11.82
C GLN A 30 -9.59 14.28 11.81
N ARG A 31 -9.92 13.68 10.66
CA ARG A 31 -11.09 12.82 10.54
C ARG A 31 -10.90 11.59 11.45
N PRO A 32 -11.86 11.29 12.35
CA PRO A 32 -11.71 10.20 13.29
C PRO A 32 -12.00 8.83 12.66
N PHE A 33 -11.19 7.84 13.00
CA PHE A 33 -11.38 6.43 12.65
C PHE A 33 -11.16 5.55 13.89
N SER A 34 -11.99 4.51 14.05
CA SER A 34 -11.83 3.50 15.09
C SER A 34 -11.43 2.18 14.46
N VAL A 35 -10.32 1.59 14.90
CA VAL A 35 -9.75 0.39 14.29
C VAL A 35 -9.13 -0.54 15.33
N HIS A 36 -9.31 -1.85 15.15
CA HIS A 36 -8.66 -2.85 15.98
C HIS A 36 -7.14 -2.82 15.75
N GLN A 37 -6.35 -2.62 16.80
CA GLN A 37 -4.88 -2.51 16.68
C GLN A 37 -4.27 -3.74 16.02
N VAL A 38 -4.76 -4.94 16.39
CA VAL A 38 -4.29 -6.21 15.85
C VAL A 38 -4.47 -6.26 14.34
N ARG A 39 -5.61 -5.78 13.82
CA ARG A 39 -5.87 -5.69 12.38
C ARG A 39 -4.91 -4.76 11.68
N LEU A 40 -4.74 -3.56 12.24
CA LEU A 40 -3.90 -2.55 11.64
C LEU A 40 -2.43 -2.97 11.57
N CYS A 41 -1.87 -3.46 12.69
CA CYS A 41 -0.45 -3.85 12.77
C CYS A 41 -0.13 -5.14 12.01
N SER A 42 -1.09 -6.06 11.81
CA SER A 42 -0.88 -7.29 11.02
C SER A 42 -0.92 -7.06 9.51
N SER A 43 -1.47 -5.92 9.08
CA SER A 43 -1.55 -5.55 7.66
C SER A 43 -0.49 -4.53 7.28
N SER A 44 -0.16 -3.60 8.16
CA SER A 44 0.73 -2.47 7.90
C SER A 44 1.97 -2.49 8.79
N SER A 45 3.15 -2.61 8.19
CA SER A 45 4.43 -2.50 8.90
C SER A 45 4.67 -1.08 9.42
N PHE A 46 4.16 -0.06 8.75
CA PHE A 46 4.17 1.32 9.26
C PHE A 46 3.53 1.39 10.65
N PHE A 47 2.30 0.87 10.78
CA PHE A 47 1.58 0.88 12.06
C PHE A 47 2.18 -0.10 13.06
N GLN A 48 2.68 -1.25 12.64
CA GLN A 48 3.43 -2.16 13.51
C GLN A 48 4.59 -1.44 14.18
N ASN A 49 5.44 -0.75 13.40
CA ASN A 49 6.62 -0.05 13.91
C ASN A 49 6.25 1.14 14.80
N LYS A 50 5.21 1.90 14.44
CA LYS A 50 4.76 3.06 15.23
C LYS A 50 4.09 2.68 16.54
N LEU A 51 3.26 1.64 16.54
CA LEU A 51 2.43 1.25 17.70
C LEU A 51 3.06 0.21 18.61
N GLN A 52 4.01 -0.57 18.07
CA GLN A 52 4.62 -1.69 18.78
C GLN A 52 6.16 -1.58 18.76
N PRO A 53 6.74 -0.42 19.15
CA PRO A 53 8.18 -0.23 19.09
C PRO A 53 8.88 -1.26 20.00
N GLY A 54 9.92 -1.89 19.46
CA GLY A 54 10.72 -2.90 20.16
C GLY A 54 10.00 -4.22 20.46
N ARG A 55 8.78 -4.43 19.95
CA ARG A 55 8.08 -5.72 20.09
C ARG A 55 8.77 -6.78 19.23
N LYS A 56 9.10 -7.92 19.82
CA LYS A 56 9.64 -9.08 19.10
C LYS A 56 8.54 -9.80 18.33
N GLN A 57 8.92 -10.59 17.33
CA GLN A 57 7.98 -11.49 16.66
C GLN A 57 7.37 -12.45 17.69
N ALA A 58 6.10 -12.81 17.47
CA ALA A 58 5.33 -13.66 18.38
C ALA A 58 5.59 -15.14 18.08
N ASP A 59 6.87 -15.52 18.06
CA ASP A 59 7.31 -16.87 17.75
C ASP A 59 7.58 -17.66 19.03
N GLY A 60 7.37 -18.98 18.93
CA GLY A 60 7.54 -19.91 20.05
C GLY A 60 6.37 -19.88 21.03
N ASP A 61 6.69 -20.15 22.30
CA ASP A 61 5.71 -20.39 23.36
C ASP A 61 5.69 -19.27 24.41
N CYS A 62 4.55 -19.13 25.09
CA CYS A 62 4.40 -18.17 26.16
C CYS A 62 5.24 -18.59 27.36
N GLY A 63 6.11 -17.69 27.85
CA GLY A 63 6.96 -17.96 29.01
C GLY A 63 6.23 -18.14 30.35
N ILE A 64 4.89 -18.17 30.37
CA ILE A 64 4.07 -18.43 31.57
C ILE A 64 3.39 -19.80 31.48
N CYS A 65 2.60 -20.04 30.42
CA CYS A 65 1.84 -21.29 30.27
C CYS A 65 2.48 -22.32 29.35
N LEU A 66 3.58 -21.97 28.65
CA LEU A 66 4.29 -22.81 27.69
C LEU A 66 3.45 -23.25 26.47
N GLU A 67 2.32 -22.57 26.21
CA GLU A 67 1.53 -22.76 24.99
C GLU A 67 1.97 -21.80 23.89
N SER A 68 1.72 -22.18 22.63
CA SER A 68 2.09 -21.39 21.46
C SER A 68 1.56 -19.96 21.47
N LEU A 69 2.44 -19.01 21.18
CA LEU A 69 2.10 -17.61 20.95
C LEU A 69 1.46 -17.37 19.59
N GLN A 70 1.56 -18.33 18.66
CA GLN A 70 1.03 -18.20 17.30
C GLN A 70 -0.47 -18.57 17.21
N SER A 71 -1.07 -19.04 18.31
CA SER A 71 -2.52 -19.24 18.37
C SER A 71 -3.25 -17.90 18.25
N HIS A 72 -4.15 -17.80 17.28
CA HIS A 72 -4.93 -16.59 17.01
C HIS A 72 -6.13 -16.43 17.96
N GLU A 73 -6.34 -17.40 18.86
CA GLU A 73 -7.46 -17.43 19.79
C GLU A 73 -7.23 -16.55 21.02
N ARG A 74 -5.97 -16.28 21.36
CA ARG A 74 -5.58 -15.57 22.60
C ARG A 74 -4.92 -14.25 22.27
N ILE A 75 -5.30 -13.21 23.00
CA ILE A 75 -4.74 -11.87 22.82
C ILE A 75 -3.32 -11.85 23.38
N LEU A 76 -2.38 -11.35 22.58
CA LEU A 76 -1.00 -11.16 23.00
C LEU A 76 -0.76 -9.77 23.56
N THR A 77 0.05 -9.71 24.61
CA THR A 77 0.70 -8.51 25.10
C THR A 77 2.22 -8.68 25.06
N TRP A 78 2.97 -7.59 25.27
CA TRP A 78 4.43 -7.62 25.20
C TRP A 78 5.06 -6.66 26.19
N CYS A 79 6.26 -7.01 26.64
CA CYS A 79 7.07 -6.19 27.54
C CYS A 79 7.69 -5.01 26.77
N LYS A 80 7.58 -3.79 27.31
CA LYS A 80 8.18 -2.59 26.72
C LYS A 80 9.71 -2.53 26.85
N THR A 81 10.29 -3.29 27.78
CA THR A 81 11.73 -3.32 28.02
C THR A 81 12.44 -4.35 27.14
N CYS A 82 12.00 -5.61 27.15
CA CYS A 82 12.68 -6.69 26.43
C CYS A 82 11.99 -7.13 25.13
N GLY A 83 10.79 -6.62 24.85
CA GLY A 83 10.02 -6.91 23.64
C GLY A 83 9.32 -8.26 23.58
N SER A 84 9.54 -9.15 24.56
CA SER A 84 8.98 -10.50 24.57
C SER A 84 7.45 -10.51 24.70
N ASN A 85 6.81 -11.46 24.02
CA ASN A 85 5.36 -11.64 24.01
C ASN A 85 4.91 -12.63 25.08
N VAL A 86 3.71 -12.39 25.63
CA VAL A 86 2.98 -13.31 26.51
C VAL A 86 1.49 -13.19 26.22
N HIS A 87 0.67 -14.22 26.53
CA HIS A 87 -0.77 -14.06 26.49
C HIS A 87 -1.23 -13.05 27.55
N GLN A 88 -2.21 -12.22 27.20
CA GLN A 88 -2.69 -11.15 28.08
C GLN A 88 -3.27 -11.71 29.39
N ASP A 89 -4.08 -12.77 29.30
CA ASP A 89 -4.68 -13.42 30.46
C ASP A 89 -3.66 -14.16 31.33
N CYS A 90 -2.58 -14.70 30.74
CA CYS A 90 -1.45 -15.23 31.50
C CYS A 90 -0.76 -14.14 32.31
N LEU A 91 -0.52 -12.97 31.71
CA LEU A 91 0.06 -11.83 32.42
C LEU A 91 -0.86 -11.32 33.52
N GLU A 92 -2.17 -11.24 33.29
CA GLU A 92 -3.15 -10.81 34.30
C GLU A 92 -3.12 -11.72 35.55
N LYS A 93 -2.89 -13.03 35.36
CA LYS A 93 -2.66 -13.97 36.47
C LYS A 93 -1.32 -13.73 37.16
N TRP A 94 -0.25 -13.54 36.40
CA TRP A 94 1.10 -13.25 36.92
C TRP A 94 1.14 -11.98 37.77
N ALA A 95 0.50 -10.92 37.27
CA ALA A 95 0.39 -9.60 37.88
C ALA A 95 -0.20 -9.62 39.31
N LYS A 96 -0.97 -10.65 39.68
CA LYS A 96 -1.50 -10.82 41.04
C LYS A 96 -0.40 -11.12 42.06
N HIS A 97 0.70 -11.68 41.62
CA HIS A 97 1.85 -12.03 42.46
C HIS A 97 2.98 -11.02 42.32
N ASP A 98 3.33 -10.66 41.08
CA ASP A 98 4.40 -9.72 40.80
C ASP A 98 4.11 -8.91 39.52
N MET A 99 4.23 -7.59 39.62
CA MET A 99 4.03 -6.66 38.50
C MET A 99 5.32 -6.47 37.69
N THR A 100 5.96 -7.58 37.31
CA THR A 100 7.20 -7.62 36.52
C THR A 100 7.05 -8.48 35.26
N CYS A 101 7.97 -8.29 34.32
CA CYS A 101 8.07 -9.14 33.14
C CYS A 101 8.59 -10.54 33.50
N PRO A 102 7.88 -11.63 33.16
CA PRO A 102 8.37 -13.00 33.41
C PRO A 102 9.71 -13.30 32.72
N MET A 103 10.03 -12.60 31.64
CA MET A 103 11.22 -12.86 30.83
C MET A 103 12.47 -12.07 31.26
N CYS A 104 12.30 -10.84 31.76
CA CYS A 104 13.44 -9.99 32.11
C CYS A 104 13.35 -9.36 33.51
N ARG A 105 12.27 -9.63 34.25
CA ARG A 105 11.98 -9.10 35.60
C ARG A 105 11.91 -7.58 35.73
N ALA A 106 12.01 -6.84 34.63
CA ALA A 106 11.78 -5.40 34.64
C ALA A 106 10.32 -5.10 35.05
N PRO A 107 10.06 -3.96 35.73
CA PRO A 107 8.71 -3.52 36.06
C PRO A 107 7.80 -3.52 34.83
N TRP A 108 6.60 -4.08 34.96
CA TRP A 108 5.65 -4.11 33.86
C TRP A 108 4.95 -2.76 33.73
N ILE A 109 5.12 -2.10 32.59
CA ILE A 109 4.47 -0.83 32.28
C ILE A 109 3.15 -1.14 31.55
N PRO A 110 1.97 -0.93 32.19
CA PRO A 110 0.68 -1.11 31.52
C PRO A 110 0.54 -0.14 30.36
N ARG A 111 -0.19 -0.54 29.32
CA ARG A 111 -0.54 0.38 28.23
C ARG A 111 -1.81 1.14 28.59
N GLU A 112 -1.84 2.43 28.26
CA GLU A 112 -3.02 3.29 28.32
C GLU A 112 -4.20 2.67 27.54
N ILE A 113 -5.40 2.68 28.11
CA ILE A 113 -6.59 2.04 27.52
C ILE A 113 -7.06 2.82 26.28
N PHE A 114 -6.98 4.15 26.33
CA PHE A 114 -7.41 5.05 25.26
C PHE A 114 -6.24 5.89 24.77
N GLU A 115 -5.75 5.59 23.57
CA GLU A 115 -4.69 6.36 22.93
C GLU A 115 -5.24 6.90 21.61
N THR A 116 -5.39 8.23 21.56
CA THR A 116 -5.72 8.93 20.32
C THR A 116 -4.42 9.27 19.61
N MET A 117 -4.30 8.87 18.35
CA MET A 117 -3.11 9.15 17.57
C MET A 117 -3.45 10.00 16.34
N ILE A 118 -2.55 10.91 15.98
CA ILE A 118 -2.77 11.88 14.92
C ILE A 118 -1.77 11.63 13.79
N PHE A 119 -2.27 11.47 12.57
CA PHE A 119 -1.47 11.31 11.36
C PHE A 119 -1.92 12.32 10.31
N LYS A 120 -1.20 13.44 10.23
CA LYS A 120 -1.58 14.58 9.36
C LYS A 120 -1.23 14.34 7.89
N GLU A 121 -0.29 13.44 7.65
CA GLU A 121 0.28 13.08 6.36
C GLU A 121 -0.56 12.06 5.58
N ILE A 122 -1.46 11.34 6.26
CA ILE A 122 -2.30 10.32 5.64
C ILE A 122 -3.58 10.98 5.12
N ASP A 123 -3.90 10.74 3.84
CA ASP A 123 -5.14 11.23 3.23
C ASP A 123 -6.38 10.53 3.84
N PRO A 124 -7.38 11.27 4.35
CA PRO A 124 -8.56 10.67 4.99
C PRO A 124 -9.45 9.87 4.06
N ALA A 125 -9.53 10.22 2.77
CA ALA A 125 -10.38 9.51 1.81
C ALA A 125 -9.74 8.16 1.43
N GLY A 126 -8.45 8.17 1.12
CA GLY A 126 -7.66 6.96 0.89
C GLY A 126 -7.64 6.04 2.11
N PHE A 127 -7.53 6.60 3.31
CA PHE A 127 -7.59 5.80 4.55
C PHE A 127 -8.97 5.20 4.81
N GLY A 128 -10.06 5.91 4.49
CA GLY A 128 -11.41 5.37 4.57
C GLY A 128 -11.61 4.15 3.67
N LEU A 129 -11.02 4.16 2.47
CA LEU A 129 -11.01 3.01 1.57
C LEU A 129 -10.15 1.87 2.13
N TYR A 130 -8.95 2.19 2.64
CA TYR A 130 -8.09 1.21 3.30
C TYR A 130 -8.79 0.49 4.46
N MET A 131 -9.56 1.23 5.26
CA MET A 131 -10.36 0.66 6.34
C MET A 131 -11.34 -0.39 5.84
N GLN A 132 -12.07 -0.13 4.76
CA GLN A 132 -13.00 -1.12 4.22
C GLN A 132 -12.26 -2.34 3.67
N TRP A 133 -11.15 -2.15 2.98
CA TRP A 133 -10.30 -3.25 2.51
C TRP A 133 -9.75 -4.09 3.68
N LEU A 134 -9.34 -3.47 4.78
CA LEU A 134 -8.75 -4.15 5.94
C LEU A 134 -9.67 -5.22 6.55
N TYR A 135 -10.99 -4.99 6.49
CA TYR A 135 -12.00 -5.90 7.03
C TYR A 135 -12.66 -6.78 5.97
N THR A 136 -12.74 -6.34 4.71
CA THR A 136 -13.50 -7.05 3.67
C THR A 136 -12.63 -7.72 2.61
N ASP A 137 -11.34 -7.39 2.54
CA ASP A 137 -10.43 -7.73 1.44
C ASP A 137 -10.98 -7.34 0.06
N LYS A 138 -11.86 -6.34 0.00
CA LYS A 138 -12.47 -5.82 -1.22
C LYS A 138 -12.21 -4.32 -1.36
N ILE A 139 -12.02 -3.88 -2.60
CA ILE A 139 -12.04 -2.47 -2.93
C ILE A 139 -13.51 -2.07 -3.11
N PRO A 140 -14.03 -1.12 -2.32
CA PRO A 140 -15.42 -0.70 -2.39
C PRO A 140 -15.74 0.08 -3.66
N GLU A 141 -16.96 -0.10 -4.16
CA GLU A 141 -17.52 0.69 -5.25
C GLU A 141 -18.57 1.66 -4.70
N TYR A 142 -18.56 2.90 -5.18
CA TYR A 142 -19.41 3.96 -4.65
C TYR A 142 -20.28 4.61 -5.73
N GLY A 143 -20.94 3.84 -6.62
CA GLY A 143 -21.97 4.34 -7.54
C GLY A 143 -21.64 5.63 -8.31
N GLU A 144 -20.35 5.86 -8.57
CA GLU A 144 -19.76 7.13 -8.94
C GLU A 144 -19.24 7.11 -10.36
N ASP A 145 -19.02 8.29 -10.95
CA ASP A 145 -18.37 8.38 -12.25
C ASP A 145 -16.91 7.85 -12.20
N GLY A 146 -16.39 7.46 -13.36
CA GLY A 146 -15.06 6.88 -13.48
C GLY A 146 -13.93 7.83 -13.06
N VAL A 147 -14.11 9.14 -13.22
CA VAL A 147 -13.11 10.16 -12.87
C VAL A 147 -12.94 10.25 -11.36
N ALA A 148 -14.05 10.32 -10.63
CA ALA A 148 -14.06 10.33 -9.18
C ALA A 148 -13.43 9.03 -8.64
N ARG A 149 -13.83 7.87 -9.19
CA ARG A 149 -13.28 6.57 -8.80
C ARG A 149 -11.77 6.52 -8.99
N CYS A 150 -11.27 6.99 -10.14
CA CYS A 150 -9.84 7.10 -10.41
C CYS A 150 -9.10 7.93 -9.35
N LYS A 151 -9.63 9.11 -9.00
CA LYS A 151 -9.04 9.98 -7.97
C LYS A 151 -8.91 9.27 -6.62
N ARG A 152 -9.97 8.56 -6.20
CA ARG A 152 -9.96 7.80 -4.95
C ARG A 152 -8.95 6.65 -4.98
N LEU A 153 -8.84 5.93 -6.09
CA LEU A 153 -7.87 4.84 -6.23
C LEU A 153 -6.43 5.37 -6.16
N ILE A 154 -6.15 6.53 -6.77
CA ILE A 154 -4.85 7.21 -6.67
C ILE A 154 -4.53 7.59 -5.22
N GLN A 155 -5.47 8.21 -4.51
CA GLN A 155 -5.30 8.57 -3.09
C GLN A 155 -5.11 7.34 -2.21
N ALA A 156 -5.89 6.28 -2.43
CA ALA A 156 -5.78 5.01 -1.72
C ALA A 156 -4.43 4.32 -1.99
N HIS A 157 -3.93 4.37 -3.22
CA HIS A 157 -2.61 3.85 -3.58
C HIS A 157 -1.51 4.54 -2.77
N MET A 158 -1.50 5.88 -2.75
CA MET A 158 -0.54 6.66 -1.96
C MET A 158 -0.62 6.36 -0.46
N VAL A 159 -1.84 6.19 0.08
CA VAL A 159 -2.03 5.75 1.46
C VAL A 159 -1.45 4.36 1.66
N GLY A 160 -1.71 3.40 0.77
CA GLY A 160 -1.16 2.05 0.85
C GLY A 160 0.37 2.01 0.90
N GLU A 161 1.03 2.86 0.11
CA GLU A 161 2.49 3.00 0.14
C GLU A 161 2.99 3.62 1.44
N THR A 162 2.32 4.67 1.91
CA THR A 162 2.62 5.31 3.21
C THR A 162 2.49 4.30 4.36
N LEU A 163 1.45 3.48 4.31
CA LEU A 163 1.17 2.43 5.28
C LEU A 163 2.05 1.19 5.10
N GLN A 164 2.84 1.13 4.02
CA GLN A 164 3.68 -0.01 3.68
C GLN A 164 2.89 -1.34 3.63
N ASP A 165 1.70 -1.31 3.03
CA ASP A 165 0.85 -2.49 2.86
C ASP A 165 0.86 -2.93 1.38
N PRO A 166 1.77 -3.84 0.98
CA PRO A 166 1.93 -4.21 -0.43
C PRO A 166 0.72 -4.96 -1.00
N PHE A 167 -0.04 -5.66 -0.15
CA PHE A 167 -1.25 -6.37 -0.59
C PHE A 167 -2.34 -5.38 -0.96
N PHE A 168 -2.53 -4.34 -0.15
CA PHE A 168 -3.48 -3.28 -0.46
C PHE A 168 -3.07 -2.51 -1.72
N VAL A 169 -1.80 -2.11 -1.81
CA VAL A 169 -1.26 -1.41 -2.99
C VAL A 169 -1.51 -2.22 -4.27
N ASN A 170 -1.27 -3.54 -4.24
CA ASN A 170 -1.51 -4.40 -5.38
C ASN A 170 -3.00 -4.57 -5.69
N ALA A 171 -3.86 -4.69 -4.68
CA ALA A 171 -5.31 -4.73 -4.89
C ALA A 171 -5.83 -3.45 -5.58
N ILE A 172 -5.33 -2.28 -5.15
CA ILE A 172 -5.65 -1.00 -5.79
C ILE A 172 -5.15 -0.95 -7.24
N ARG A 173 -3.92 -1.42 -7.51
CA ARG A 173 -3.40 -1.49 -8.88
C ARG A 173 -4.24 -2.39 -9.79
N CYS A 174 -4.63 -3.57 -9.30
CA CYS A 174 -5.54 -4.45 -10.04
C CYS A 174 -6.86 -3.76 -10.35
N GLU A 175 -7.42 -3.05 -9.37
CA GLU A 175 -8.65 -2.29 -9.53
C GLU A 175 -8.50 -1.17 -10.57
N MET A 176 -7.38 -0.42 -10.54
CA MET A 176 -7.08 0.62 -11.52
C MET A 176 -6.98 0.06 -12.94
N VAL A 177 -6.35 -1.11 -13.12
CA VAL A 177 -6.27 -1.79 -14.43
C VAL A 177 -7.66 -2.21 -14.92
N HIS A 178 -8.49 -2.78 -14.04
CA HIS A 178 -9.84 -3.17 -14.43
C HIS A 178 -10.72 -1.96 -14.78
N ASN A 179 -10.59 -0.87 -14.02
CA ASN A 179 -11.37 0.35 -14.24
C ASN A 179 -10.94 1.08 -15.53
N SER A 180 -9.64 1.08 -15.86
CA SER A 180 -9.11 1.72 -17.07
C SER A 180 -9.45 0.99 -18.36
N LEU A 181 -9.91 -0.26 -18.30
CA LEU A 181 -10.46 -0.98 -19.45
C LEU A 181 -11.93 -0.60 -19.74
N ALA A 182 -12.62 0.05 -18.80
CA ALA A 182 -14.04 0.38 -18.89
C ALA A 182 -14.32 1.87 -19.18
N VAL A 183 -13.38 2.76 -18.85
CA VAL A 183 -13.48 4.22 -19.00
C VAL A 183 -12.08 4.75 -19.39
N ASP A 184 -11.97 5.88 -20.11
CA ASP A 184 -10.69 6.59 -20.37
C ASP A 184 -10.13 7.27 -19.10
N VAL A 185 -10.02 6.45 -18.04
CA VAL A 185 -9.41 6.73 -16.74
C VAL A 185 -7.93 7.04 -16.90
N SER A 186 -7.33 6.53 -17.97
CA SER A 186 -5.93 6.72 -18.32
C SER A 186 -5.57 8.21 -18.43
N ARG A 187 -6.34 8.99 -19.20
CA ARG A 187 -6.11 10.44 -19.32
C ARG A 187 -6.29 11.18 -18.00
N THR A 188 -7.34 10.87 -17.26
CA THR A 188 -7.62 11.51 -15.96
C THR A 188 -6.53 11.21 -14.93
N ALA A 189 -6.09 9.96 -14.86
CA ALA A 189 -5.01 9.53 -13.96
C ALA A 189 -3.70 10.25 -14.29
N VAL A 190 -3.37 10.33 -15.58
CA VAL A 190 -2.20 11.08 -16.07
C VAL A 190 -2.33 12.55 -15.69
N GLU A 191 -3.45 13.22 -15.98
CA GLU A 191 -3.66 14.63 -15.60
C GLU A 191 -3.51 14.85 -14.09
N GLN A 192 -3.98 13.93 -13.24
CA GLN A 192 -3.85 14.08 -11.79
C GLN A 192 -2.43 13.87 -11.30
N VAL A 193 -1.70 12.87 -11.81
CA VAL A 193 -0.27 12.69 -11.53
C VAL A 193 0.52 13.90 -11.99
N CYS A 194 0.18 14.42 -13.15
CA CYS A 194 0.78 15.61 -13.74
C CYS A 194 0.58 16.85 -12.87
N ARG A 195 -0.66 17.11 -12.41
CA ARG A 195 -0.97 18.25 -11.53
C ARG A 195 -0.34 18.12 -10.14
N HIS A 196 -0.09 16.90 -9.66
CA HIS A 196 0.40 16.62 -8.31
C HIS A 196 1.80 15.97 -8.29
N HIS A 197 2.59 16.15 -9.35
CA HIS A 197 3.83 15.42 -9.60
C HIS A 197 4.84 15.45 -8.43
N GLY A 198 4.89 16.56 -7.68
CA GLY A 198 5.77 16.73 -6.50
C GLY A 198 5.29 16.01 -5.24
N THR A 199 4.04 15.56 -5.21
CA THR A 199 3.42 14.86 -4.07
C THR A 199 3.12 13.39 -4.36
N THR A 200 3.05 12.99 -5.63
CA THR A 200 2.88 11.58 -6.03
C THR A 200 4.17 10.80 -5.91
N SER A 201 4.08 9.55 -5.44
CA SER A 201 5.26 8.68 -5.31
C SER A 201 5.81 8.26 -6.68
N ARG A 202 7.13 8.04 -6.75
CA ARG A 202 7.81 7.55 -7.96
C ARG A 202 7.22 6.23 -8.46
N THR A 203 6.83 5.34 -7.56
CA THR A 203 6.30 4.02 -7.91
C THR A 203 4.90 4.13 -8.53
N LEU A 204 4.05 5.02 -8.01
CA LEU A 204 2.74 5.33 -8.60
C LEU A 204 2.88 5.97 -9.98
N ARG A 205 3.80 6.95 -10.13
CA ARG A 205 4.05 7.60 -11.42
C ARG A 205 4.43 6.58 -12.49
N LYS A 206 5.41 5.71 -12.20
CA LYS A 206 5.80 4.62 -13.10
C LYS A 206 4.62 3.71 -13.45
N PHE A 207 3.83 3.30 -12.44
CA PHE A 207 2.67 2.45 -12.69
C PHE A 207 1.64 3.10 -13.63
N ILE A 208 1.30 4.37 -13.41
CA ILE A 208 0.34 5.11 -14.25
C ILE A 208 0.87 5.28 -15.67
N ILE A 209 2.17 5.54 -15.83
CA ILE A 209 2.82 5.64 -17.14
C ILE A 209 2.75 4.30 -17.88
N HIS A 210 3.06 3.20 -17.21
CA HIS A 210 2.98 1.88 -17.81
C HIS A 210 1.53 1.55 -18.22
N LEU A 211 0.57 1.84 -17.33
CA LEU A 211 -0.86 1.64 -17.60
C LEU A 211 -1.31 2.46 -18.81
N HIS A 212 -0.87 3.72 -18.88
CA HIS A 212 -1.18 4.60 -19.99
C HIS A 212 -0.55 4.14 -21.30
N ALA A 213 0.74 3.80 -21.29
CA ALA A 213 1.45 3.32 -22.47
C ALA A 213 0.88 2.01 -23.03
N MET A 214 0.30 1.14 -22.19
CA MET A 214 -0.42 -0.06 -22.63
C MET A 214 -1.77 0.23 -23.29
N GLN A 215 -2.32 1.42 -23.08
CA GLN A 215 -3.67 1.80 -23.51
C GLN A 215 -3.68 2.91 -24.56
N LEU A 216 -2.52 3.39 -25.00
CA LEU A 216 -2.41 4.49 -25.96
C LEU A 216 -3.28 4.20 -27.19
N PRO A 217 -4.36 4.98 -27.40
CA PRO A 217 -4.93 5.07 -28.72
C PRO A 217 -3.90 5.74 -29.63
N GLY A 218 -3.95 5.49 -30.94
CA GLY A 218 -3.04 6.12 -31.91
C GLY A 218 -3.06 7.66 -31.92
N ASN A 219 -3.97 8.31 -31.18
CA ASN A 219 -3.99 9.77 -31.00
C ASN A 219 -3.06 10.19 -29.84
N LEU A 220 -1.97 10.89 -30.22
CA LEU A 220 -0.93 11.41 -29.33
C LEU A 220 -1.00 12.94 -29.11
N GLU A 221 -2.04 13.62 -29.60
CA GLU A 221 -2.14 15.10 -29.55
C GLU A 221 -2.05 15.65 -28.12
N TRP A 222 -2.58 14.93 -27.15
CA TRP A 222 -2.55 15.34 -25.74
C TRP A 222 -1.12 15.34 -25.14
N LEU A 223 -0.15 14.64 -25.73
CA LEU A 223 1.26 14.69 -25.29
C LEU A 223 1.85 16.09 -25.44
N GLN A 224 1.33 16.90 -26.37
CA GLN A 224 1.77 18.28 -26.59
C GLN A 224 1.48 19.19 -25.39
N ILE A 225 0.45 18.85 -24.60
CA ILE A 225 0.04 19.59 -23.41
C ILE A 225 0.45 18.88 -22.10
N ALA A 226 1.17 17.76 -22.19
CA ALA A 226 1.62 17.00 -21.02
C ALA A 226 2.83 17.69 -20.35
N PRO A 227 2.98 17.62 -19.01
CA PRO A 227 4.13 18.18 -18.33
C PRO A 227 5.43 17.49 -18.72
N ARG A 228 6.52 18.27 -18.80
CA ARG A 228 7.87 17.79 -19.14
C ARG A 228 8.31 16.60 -18.30
N ALA A 229 8.06 16.61 -16.99
CA ALA A 229 8.47 15.53 -16.09
C ALA A 229 7.75 14.21 -16.41
N PHE A 230 6.48 14.27 -16.80
CA PHE A 230 5.73 13.09 -17.24
C PHE A 230 6.27 12.56 -18.58
N LEU A 231 6.56 13.47 -19.53
CA LEU A 231 7.16 13.09 -20.81
C LEU A 231 8.53 12.42 -20.62
N ILE A 232 9.35 12.91 -19.70
CA ILE A 232 10.64 12.28 -19.35
C ILE A 232 10.41 10.86 -18.82
N ASP A 233 9.51 10.68 -17.84
CA ASP A 233 9.24 9.36 -17.26
C ASP A 233 8.62 8.40 -18.34
N LEU A 234 7.80 8.90 -19.27
CA LEU A 234 7.22 8.13 -20.39
C LEU A 234 8.28 7.72 -21.43
N THR A 235 9.16 8.64 -21.82
CA THR A 235 10.29 8.35 -22.72
C THR A 235 11.24 7.35 -22.08
N GLU A 236 11.57 7.49 -20.79
CA GLU A 236 12.40 6.53 -20.05
C GLU A 236 11.77 5.13 -20.06
N TYR A 237 10.44 5.03 -19.93
CA TYR A 237 9.72 3.76 -20.05
C TYR A 237 9.88 3.13 -21.43
N PHE A 238 9.60 3.88 -22.51
CA PHE A 238 9.69 3.34 -23.87
C PHE A 238 11.11 2.92 -24.25
N VAL A 239 12.13 3.70 -23.87
CA VAL A 239 13.55 3.36 -24.10
C VAL A 239 13.97 2.11 -23.34
N ARG A 240 13.42 1.86 -22.15
CA ARG A 240 13.65 0.60 -21.43
C ARG A 240 12.94 -0.57 -22.09
N LYS A 241 11.68 -0.39 -22.45
CA LYS A 241 10.87 -1.46 -23.06
C LYS A 241 11.39 -1.87 -24.44
N SER A 242 11.95 -0.93 -25.21
CA SER A 242 12.61 -1.26 -26.48
C SER A 242 13.82 -2.17 -26.27
N LYS A 243 14.57 -1.98 -25.16
CA LYS A 243 15.69 -2.84 -24.77
C LYS A 243 15.24 -4.18 -24.18
N ASP A 244 14.15 -4.22 -23.43
CA ASP A 244 13.63 -5.48 -22.84
C ASP A 244 13.05 -6.45 -23.89
N MET A 245 12.75 -5.97 -25.11
CA MET A 245 12.40 -6.82 -26.25
C MET A 245 13.62 -7.59 -26.80
N GLU A 246 14.84 -7.27 -26.33
CA GLU A 246 16.11 -7.82 -26.82
C GLU A 246 16.51 -9.10 -26.07
N GLY A 247 15.82 -10.19 -26.42
CA GLY A 247 16.52 -11.47 -26.59
C GLY A 247 17.38 -11.50 -27.88
N SER A 248 17.27 -10.49 -28.75
CA SER A 248 18.05 -10.37 -29.99
C SER A 248 18.02 -8.92 -30.51
N GLU A 249 19.20 -8.31 -30.68
CA GLU A 249 19.52 -7.07 -31.42
C GLU A 249 18.48 -5.94 -31.50
N ASP A 250 18.89 -4.75 -31.02
CA ASP A 250 18.17 -3.47 -31.13
C ASP A 250 17.49 -3.29 -32.49
N ILE A 251 16.16 -3.20 -32.43
CA ILE A 251 15.28 -3.07 -33.61
C ILE A 251 15.63 -1.82 -34.41
N TRP A 252 16.05 -0.73 -33.76
CA TRP A 252 16.45 0.50 -34.44
C TRP A 252 17.72 0.28 -35.26
N SER A 253 18.74 -0.33 -34.66
CA SER A 253 19.97 -0.70 -35.36
C SER A 253 19.71 -1.64 -36.54
N ARG A 254 18.88 -2.68 -36.38
CA ARG A 254 18.51 -3.59 -37.48
C ARG A 254 17.75 -2.88 -38.60
N LEU A 255 16.72 -2.11 -38.26
CA LEU A 255 15.90 -1.39 -39.23
C LEU A 255 16.69 -0.31 -39.97
N THR A 256 17.63 0.35 -39.29
CA THR A 256 18.58 1.28 -39.93
C THR A 256 19.57 0.54 -40.83
N GLN A 257 20.06 -0.64 -40.41
CA GLN A 257 21.00 -1.46 -41.18
C GLN A 257 20.38 -2.05 -42.44
N VAL A 258 19.09 -2.40 -42.43
CA VAL A 258 18.34 -2.86 -43.60
C VAL A 258 17.71 -1.72 -44.41
N GLY A 259 18.02 -0.46 -44.08
CA GLY A 259 17.56 0.72 -44.83
C GLY A 259 16.07 1.02 -44.72
N LEU A 260 15.37 0.45 -43.73
CA LEU A 260 13.96 0.71 -43.46
C LEU A 260 13.73 1.95 -42.59
N LEU A 261 14.77 2.44 -41.93
CA LEU A 261 14.78 3.71 -41.21
C LEU A 261 15.94 4.56 -41.72
N GLU A 262 15.66 5.82 -42.01
CA GLU A 262 16.68 6.80 -42.36
C GLU A 262 17.49 7.17 -41.10
N LYS A 263 18.82 7.18 -41.21
CA LYS A 263 19.62 7.90 -40.22
C LYS A 263 19.28 9.37 -40.39
N GLU A 264 18.81 10.03 -39.34
CA GLU A 264 18.73 11.49 -39.34
C GLU A 264 20.14 12.03 -39.63
N THR A 265 20.35 12.47 -40.87
CA THR A 265 21.47 13.31 -41.22
C THR A 265 21.25 14.60 -40.46
N LYS A 266 22.15 14.90 -39.51
CA LYS A 266 22.24 16.25 -38.96
C LYS A 266 22.30 17.19 -40.15
N GLU A 267 21.31 18.06 -40.28
CA GLU A 267 21.40 19.21 -41.18
C GLU A 267 22.69 19.94 -40.80
N GLU A 268 23.66 19.92 -41.71
CA GLU A 268 24.84 20.77 -41.65
C GLU A 268 24.35 22.19 -41.93
N ASP A 269 24.58 23.10 -40.97
CA ASP A 269 24.52 24.55 -41.18
C ASP A 269 25.52 25.00 -42.27
#